data_AF-A0A2Z2HXS1-F1
#
_entry.id   AF-A0A2Z2HXS1-F1
#
_cell.length_a   1.000
_cell.length_b   1.000
_cell.length_c   1.000
_cell.angle_alpha   90.00
_cell.angle_beta   90.00
_cell.angle_gamma   90.00
#
_symmetry.space_group_name_H-M   'P 1'
#
loop_
_entity.id
_entity.type
_entity.pdbx_description
1 polymer ?
#
loop_
_entity_poly.entity_id
_entity_poly.type
_entity_poly.pdbx_seq_one_letter_code
_entity_poly.pdbx_strand_id
1 'polypeptide(L)'
;MGGAVVLSGSAAAEIEDHTFSGTSISGESDDGSVDDIRAGATGVGFRYEGLNEEPEEATVELQVVHDGDVETIDEATTDVSGTSDSNVPLGEDLEGSVLDHDGLSANDFQADEDGGMTEKDVTLRLEVTITDVSGSSETDLNVVMRNTEARANVGGEAEGEVVTDEDEDDDDDETGPVDEINAIVDDVNAELENVDPVETIDDTDDDTIEGLIEDVFSQVTAEIEAQTGIEYDVSTPEEARDEAAEADLPPVADALENAADAVEDIADIAGFDLDDLEDDDDDETGPVDEINAIVDDVNAELENVDPVETIDDTDDDTIEGLIEDVFSQVTAEIEAQAGIEYDVSTPDEARDEAEDAPLPDIADALENAADAVEEIADLADYELEDGDDGDDEDDQEAIDEINAIVDDVNAELENVDPVETIDDLDDGTIDDLTDDVFSQVTAEIEAQAGIEYDVSTPDEARDEAEDAPLPDIADALENAADAVEEIESLAEG
;
A
#
# COMPACT_ATOMS: atom_id res chain seq x y z
N MET A 1 -91.45 24.91 -16.52
CA MET A 1 -90.77 25.18 -15.23
C MET A 1 -90.33 23.81 -14.73
N GLY A 2 -89.28 23.20 -15.29
CA GLY A 2 -87.91 23.70 -15.41
C GLY A 2 -87.22 23.28 -14.11
N GLY A 3 -86.66 22.08 -13.97
CA GLY A 3 -85.85 21.35 -14.93
C GLY A 3 -84.39 21.68 -14.63
N ALA A 4 -83.87 21.12 -13.53
CA ALA A 4 -82.45 20.86 -13.35
C ALA A 4 -82.37 19.36 -13.03
N VAL A 5 -82.41 18.58 -14.11
CA VAL A 5 -81.74 17.28 -14.12
C VAL A 5 -80.27 17.67 -14.14
N VAL A 6 -79.54 17.43 -13.06
CA VAL A 6 -78.09 17.30 -13.15
C VAL A 6 -77.85 15.80 -13.10
N LEU A 7 -77.87 15.21 -14.29
CA LEU A 7 -77.23 13.92 -14.51
C LEU A 7 -75.73 14.17 -14.34
N SER A 8 -75.11 13.38 -13.46
CA SER A 8 -73.72 12.91 -13.55
C SER A 8 -72.73 13.97 -14.03
N GLY A 9 -72.26 14.83 -13.11
CA GLY A 9 -70.93 15.40 -13.25
C GLY A 9 -69.96 14.33 -12.76
N SER A 10 -69.38 13.56 -13.68
CA SER A 10 -68.16 12.84 -13.38
C SER A 10 -67.10 13.90 -13.10
N ALA A 11 -66.68 14.02 -11.84
CA ALA A 11 -65.39 14.63 -11.57
C ALA A 11 -64.35 13.75 -12.27
N ALA A 12 -63.49 14.38 -13.04
CA ALA A 12 -62.36 13.72 -13.67
C ALA A 12 -61.14 14.44 -13.16
N ALA A 13 -60.24 13.69 -12.53
CA ALA A 13 -58.86 14.08 -12.46
C ALA A 13 -58.11 13.42 -13.63
N GLU A 14 -56.93 13.91 -13.95
CA GLU A 14 -56.02 13.29 -14.90
C GLU A 14 -54.62 13.74 -14.54
N ILE A 15 -53.68 12.79 -14.50
CA ILE A 15 -52.26 13.12 -14.41
C ILE A 15 -51.84 13.69 -15.77
N GLU A 16 -51.29 14.90 -15.75
CA GLU A 16 -50.71 15.53 -16.94
C GLU A 16 -49.19 15.48 -16.82
N ASP A 17 -48.52 15.19 -17.94
CA ASP A 17 -47.06 15.23 -18.08
C ASP A 17 -46.30 14.58 -16.90
N HIS A 18 -46.26 13.24 -16.88
CA HIS A 18 -45.42 12.47 -15.95
C HIS A 18 -44.52 11.53 -16.75
N THR A 19 -43.34 11.29 -16.22
CA THR A 19 -42.44 10.23 -16.70
C THR A 19 -42.21 9.30 -15.52
N PHE A 20 -42.52 8.01 -15.70
CA PHE A 20 -42.02 7.00 -14.79
C PHE A 20 -40.54 6.79 -15.08
N SER A 21 -39.71 6.90 -14.06
CA SER A 21 -38.34 6.40 -14.07
C SER A 21 -38.31 5.11 -13.23
N GLY A 22 -37.79 4.05 -13.83
CA GLY A 22 -37.24 2.92 -13.07
C GLY A 22 -35.74 3.00 -13.30
N THR A 23 -34.98 3.29 -12.27
CA THR A 23 -33.61 3.78 -12.44
C THR A 23 -32.56 2.77 -12.00
N SER A 24 -32.87 1.81 -11.15
CA SER A 24 -31.85 0.88 -10.66
C SER A 24 -32.45 -0.31 -9.93
N ILE A 25 -31.87 -1.48 -10.17
CA ILE A 25 -31.76 -2.53 -9.15
C ILE A 25 -30.56 -2.12 -8.32
N SER A 26 -30.74 -1.83 -7.03
CA SER A 26 -29.64 -1.47 -6.13
C SER A 26 -29.49 -2.54 -5.06
N GLY A 27 -28.25 -2.99 -4.86
CA GLY A 27 -27.87 -4.10 -3.99
C GLY A 27 -27.84 -5.41 -4.75
N GLU A 28 -26.65 -5.86 -5.14
CA GLU A 28 -26.34 -7.28 -5.00
C GLU A 28 -25.88 -7.42 -3.55
N SER A 29 -26.64 -8.10 -2.70
CA SER A 29 -26.04 -8.76 -1.55
C SER A 29 -24.96 -9.72 -2.08
N ASP A 30 -23.93 -10.06 -1.29
CA ASP A 30 -22.82 -10.95 -1.68
C ASP A 30 -23.27 -12.34 -2.22
N ASP A 31 -24.54 -12.69 -2.01
CA ASP A 31 -25.19 -13.89 -2.53
C ASP A 31 -25.88 -13.72 -3.91
N GLY A 32 -25.77 -12.56 -4.54
CA GLY A 32 -26.38 -12.20 -5.83
C GLY A 32 -27.88 -11.90 -5.74
N SER A 33 -28.39 -11.49 -4.57
CA SER A 33 -29.80 -11.12 -4.39
C SER A 33 -30.04 -9.60 -4.46
N VAL A 34 -31.20 -9.24 -5.00
CA VAL A 34 -31.62 -7.84 -5.23
C VAL A 34 -32.21 -7.24 -3.94
N ASP A 35 -31.54 -6.28 -3.33
CA ASP A 35 -32.00 -5.74 -2.03
C ASP A 35 -33.03 -4.61 -2.15
N ASP A 36 -32.99 -3.84 -3.24
CA ASP A 36 -33.94 -2.76 -3.49
C ASP A 36 -34.21 -2.56 -5.00
N ILE A 37 -35.45 -2.17 -5.31
CA ILE A 37 -35.89 -1.81 -6.67
C ILE A 37 -36.63 -0.50 -6.58
N ARG A 38 -35.97 0.62 -6.92
CA ARG A 38 -36.57 1.94 -6.77
C ARG A 38 -37.39 2.35 -7.98
N ALA A 39 -38.56 2.90 -7.70
CA ALA A 39 -39.46 3.48 -8.69
C ALA A 39 -39.74 4.93 -8.35
N GLY A 40 -39.62 5.81 -9.36
CA GLY A 40 -39.82 7.24 -9.22
C GLY A 40 -40.86 7.81 -10.20
N ALA A 41 -41.53 8.86 -9.77
CA ALA A 41 -42.36 9.72 -10.61
C ALA A 41 -41.97 11.18 -10.40
N THR A 42 -41.33 11.76 -11.41
CA THR A 42 -40.84 13.14 -11.36
C THR A 42 -41.72 14.12 -12.12
N GLY A 43 -41.72 15.37 -11.67
CA GLY A 43 -42.43 16.45 -12.35
C GLY A 43 -43.95 16.26 -12.40
N VAL A 44 -44.53 15.58 -11.42
CA VAL A 44 -45.93 15.17 -11.41
C VAL A 44 -46.86 16.39 -11.37
N GLY A 45 -47.63 16.54 -12.45
CA GLY A 45 -48.73 17.49 -12.54
C GLY A 45 -50.07 16.79 -12.63
N PHE A 46 -51.13 17.41 -12.12
CA PHE A 46 -52.48 16.90 -12.31
C PHE A 46 -53.47 18.01 -12.61
N ARG A 47 -54.53 17.63 -13.34
CA ARG A 47 -55.72 18.45 -13.53
C ARG A 47 -56.90 17.80 -12.83
N TYR A 48 -57.84 18.62 -12.38
CA TYR A 48 -59.14 18.17 -11.93
C TYR A 48 -60.23 19.11 -12.45
N GLU A 49 -61.37 18.55 -12.85
CA GLU A 49 -62.50 19.35 -13.29
C GLU A 49 -63.83 18.84 -12.74
N GLY A 50 -64.73 19.79 -12.47
CA GLY A 50 -66.13 19.49 -12.21
C GLY A 50 -66.44 19.12 -10.77
N LEU A 51 -65.63 19.59 -9.81
CA LEU A 51 -65.94 19.49 -8.40
C LEU A 51 -67.15 20.37 -8.06
N ASN A 52 -67.99 19.89 -7.14
CA ASN A 52 -69.19 20.64 -6.71
C ASN A 52 -68.88 21.68 -5.63
N GLU A 53 -67.75 21.50 -4.94
CA GLU A 53 -67.25 22.36 -3.88
C GLU A 53 -65.74 22.52 -4.03
N GLU A 54 -65.20 23.55 -3.39
CA GLU A 54 -63.78 23.86 -3.43
C GLU A 54 -63.06 22.91 -2.45
N PRO A 55 -62.14 22.06 -2.95
CA PRO A 55 -61.30 21.23 -2.09
C PRO A 55 -60.24 22.10 -1.39
N GLU A 56 -59.68 21.59 -0.30
CA GLU A 56 -58.55 22.22 0.39
C GLU A 56 -57.24 21.53 0.00
N GLU A 57 -57.24 20.20 -0.10
CA GLU A 57 -56.03 19.39 -0.32
C GLU A 57 -56.26 18.30 -1.38
N ALA A 58 -55.16 17.90 -2.01
CA ALA A 58 -55.09 16.75 -2.92
C ALA A 58 -53.85 15.93 -2.60
N THR A 59 -54.02 14.62 -2.49
CA THR A 59 -52.95 13.64 -2.27
C THR A 59 -52.67 12.91 -3.57
N VAL A 60 -51.41 12.72 -3.91
CA VAL A 60 -50.95 11.91 -5.04
C VAL A 60 -50.13 10.76 -4.49
N GLU A 61 -50.48 9.54 -4.87
CA GLU A 61 -49.85 8.31 -4.42
C GLU A 61 -49.15 7.62 -5.60
N LEU A 62 -47.89 7.22 -5.41
CA LEU A 62 -47.19 6.29 -6.29
C LEU A 62 -47.45 4.87 -5.79
N GLN A 63 -48.01 4.05 -6.67
CA GLN A 63 -48.49 2.70 -6.33
C GLN A 63 -47.90 1.65 -7.25
N VAL A 64 -47.60 0.48 -6.66
CA VAL A 64 -47.25 -0.74 -7.38
C VAL A 64 -48.48 -1.61 -7.50
N VAL A 65 -48.74 -2.13 -8.70
CA VAL A 65 -49.83 -3.06 -8.99
C VAL A 65 -49.25 -4.38 -9.45
N HIS A 66 -49.47 -5.43 -8.67
CA HIS A 66 -49.06 -6.80 -9.00
C HIS A 66 -50.20 -7.79 -8.73
N ASP A 67 -50.49 -8.67 -9.70
CA ASP A 67 -51.57 -9.67 -9.66
C ASP A 67 -52.98 -9.16 -9.28
N GLY A 68 -53.19 -7.84 -9.38
CA GLY A 68 -54.45 -7.16 -9.06
C GLY A 68 -54.54 -6.62 -7.63
N ASP A 69 -53.53 -6.86 -6.81
CA ASP A 69 -53.28 -6.17 -5.54
C ASP A 69 -52.52 -4.86 -5.81
N VAL A 70 -52.73 -3.87 -4.94
CA VAL A 70 -52.22 -2.50 -5.11
C VAL A 70 -51.68 -2.03 -3.77
N GLU A 71 -50.44 -1.57 -3.75
CA GLU A 71 -49.82 -0.97 -2.57
C GLU A 71 -49.17 0.36 -2.93
N THR A 72 -49.30 1.32 -2.02
CA THR A 72 -48.71 2.65 -2.13
C THR A 72 -47.29 2.56 -1.59
N ILE A 73 -46.32 2.95 -2.42
CA ILE A 73 -44.89 2.94 -2.08
C ILE A 73 -44.40 4.34 -1.71
N ASP A 74 -45.11 5.38 -2.15
CA ASP A 74 -44.89 6.76 -1.71
C ASP A 74 -46.14 7.64 -1.89
N GLU A 75 -46.28 8.71 -1.10
CA GLU A 75 -47.39 9.66 -1.19
C GLU A 75 -47.00 11.11 -0.82
N ALA A 76 -47.60 12.07 -1.53
CA ALA A 76 -47.44 13.49 -1.27
C ALA A 76 -48.77 14.24 -1.30
N THR A 77 -48.88 15.32 -0.53
CA THR A 77 -50.10 16.13 -0.43
C THR A 77 -49.83 17.59 -0.74
N THR A 78 -50.68 18.20 -1.57
CA THR A 78 -50.56 19.59 -2.01
C THR A 78 -51.87 20.35 -1.84
N ASP A 79 -51.74 21.66 -1.55
CA ASP A 79 -52.88 22.57 -1.45
C ASP A 79 -53.52 22.79 -2.84
N VAL A 80 -54.84 22.63 -2.93
CA VAL A 80 -55.59 22.88 -4.17
C VAL A 80 -56.67 23.92 -3.93
N SER A 81 -57.06 24.65 -4.97
CA SER A 81 -58.14 25.64 -4.86
C SER A 81 -58.94 25.79 -6.14
N GLY A 82 -60.22 26.13 -5.99
CA GLY A 82 -61.18 26.19 -7.08
C GLY A 82 -61.90 24.86 -7.32
N THR A 83 -62.98 24.89 -8.09
CA THR A 83 -63.76 23.69 -8.42
C THR A 83 -63.22 22.94 -9.64
N SER A 84 -62.18 23.50 -10.27
CA SER A 84 -61.47 22.98 -11.43
C SER A 84 -60.12 23.67 -11.50
N ASP A 85 -59.06 22.90 -11.74
CA ASP A 85 -57.73 23.41 -12.07
C ASP A 85 -57.06 22.48 -13.10
N SER A 86 -56.27 23.05 -14.00
CA SER A 86 -55.72 22.33 -15.15
C SER A 86 -54.21 22.14 -15.10
N ASN A 87 -53.54 22.61 -14.06
CA ASN A 87 -52.09 22.48 -13.95
C ASN A 87 -51.63 22.63 -12.50
N VAL A 88 -52.08 21.72 -11.64
CA VAL A 88 -51.64 21.66 -10.25
C VAL A 88 -50.30 20.91 -10.20
N PRO A 89 -49.19 21.57 -9.84
CA PRO A 89 -47.96 20.86 -9.57
C PRO A 89 -48.06 20.17 -8.21
N LEU A 90 -47.59 18.93 -8.10
CA LEU A 90 -47.40 18.27 -6.80
C LEU A 90 -46.37 19.07 -5.98
N GLY A 91 -45.25 19.42 -6.63
CA GLY A 91 -44.19 20.27 -6.06
C GLY A 91 -43.03 19.49 -5.44
N GLU A 92 -43.18 18.18 -5.36
CA GLU A 92 -42.19 17.19 -4.95
C GLU A 92 -42.28 15.99 -5.89
N ASP A 93 -41.21 15.22 -5.94
CA ASP A 93 -41.14 13.95 -6.67
C ASP A 93 -41.61 12.82 -5.73
N LEU A 94 -42.10 11.73 -6.32
CA LEU A 94 -42.50 10.53 -5.56
C LEU A 94 -41.52 9.41 -5.82
N GLU A 95 -41.01 8.77 -4.78
CA GLU A 95 -40.02 7.68 -4.87
C GLU A 95 -40.22 6.64 -3.77
N GLY A 96 -40.18 5.36 -4.14
CA GLY A 96 -40.27 4.28 -3.17
C GLY A 96 -39.82 2.93 -3.75
N SER A 97 -39.74 1.92 -2.88
CA SER A 97 -39.32 0.58 -3.26
C SER A 97 -40.47 -0.22 -3.85
N VAL A 98 -40.24 -0.90 -4.96
CA VAL A 98 -41.18 -1.88 -5.53
C VAL A 98 -41.32 -3.10 -4.62
N LEU A 99 -40.30 -3.40 -3.80
CA LEU A 99 -40.29 -4.51 -2.86
C LEU A 99 -41.14 -4.26 -1.61
N ASP A 100 -41.58 -3.02 -1.38
CA ASP A 100 -42.59 -2.71 -0.35
C ASP A 100 -43.94 -3.37 -0.64
N HIS A 101 -44.17 -3.83 -1.87
CA HIS A 101 -45.36 -4.58 -2.22
C HIS A 101 -45.27 -6.02 -1.67
N ASP A 102 -46.13 -6.39 -0.70
CA ASP A 102 -46.14 -7.67 0.04
C ASP A 102 -46.12 -8.95 -0.85
N GLY A 103 -46.55 -8.82 -2.11
CA GLY A 103 -46.57 -9.89 -3.12
C GLY A 103 -45.32 -10.03 -4.00
N LEU A 104 -44.32 -9.17 -3.79
CA LEU A 104 -43.07 -9.10 -4.54
C LEU A 104 -41.88 -9.34 -3.61
N SER A 105 -40.80 -9.89 -4.16
CA SER A 105 -39.55 -10.09 -3.44
C SER A 105 -38.38 -10.01 -4.41
N ALA A 106 -37.18 -9.73 -3.89
CA ALA A 106 -35.90 -9.77 -4.60
C ALA A 106 -35.77 -10.88 -5.65
N ASN A 107 -36.09 -12.11 -5.22
CA ASN A 107 -35.98 -13.32 -6.03
C ASN A 107 -36.88 -13.34 -7.28
N ASP A 108 -37.89 -12.47 -7.34
CA ASP A 108 -38.80 -12.38 -8.49
C ASP A 108 -38.21 -11.60 -9.67
N PHE A 109 -37.06 -10.95 -9.47
CA PHE A 109 -36.41 -10.06 -10.43
C PHE A 109 -34.99 -10.48 -10.82
N GLN A 110 -34.51 -11.63 -10.34
CA GLN A 110 -33.18 -12.17 -10.67
C GLN A 110 -33.02 -12.41 -12.18
N ALA A 111 -31.85 -12.05 -12.72
CA ALA A 111 -31.47 -12.35 -14.08
C ALA A 111 -30.85 -13.75 -14.16
N ASP A 112 -31.27 -14.57 -15.14
CA ASP A 112 -30.53 -15.80 -15.48
C ASP A 112 -29.12 -15.44 -16.01
N GLU A 113 -28.11 -16.30 -15.78
CA GLU A 113 -26.68 -16.17 -16.18
C GLU A 113 -26.41 -15.75 -17.65
N ASP A 114 -27.43 -15.80 -18.50
CA ASP A 114 -27.39 -15.41 -19.92
C ASP A 114 -27.95 -13.98 -20.18
N GLY A 115 -28.17 -13.17 -19.13
CA GLY A 115 -28.64 -11.78 -19.23
C GLY A 115 -30.12 -11.66 -19.62
N GLY A 116 -30.97 -12.57 -19.15
CA GLY A 116 -32.36 -12.69 -19.59
C GLY A 116 -33.42 -12.36 -18.53
N MET A 117 -34.08 -11.21 -18.72
CA MET A 117 -35.42 -10.77 -18.26
C MET A 117 -35.94 -11.17 -16.87
N THR A 118 -36.35 -10.16 -16.11
CA THR A 118 -37.17 -10.25 -14.88
C THR A 118 -38.34 -11.23 -15.03
N GLU A 119 -38.53 -12.16 -14.09
CA GLU A 119 -39.58 -13.19 -14.16
C GLU A 119 -41.01 -12.63 -13.97
N LYS A 120 -41.16 -11.44 -13.34
CA LYS A 120 -42.46 -10.82 -13.06
C LYS A 120 -42.57 -9.40 -13.62
N ASP A 121 -43.69 -9.15 -14.31
CA ASP A 121 -44.10 -7.81 -14.70
C ASP A 121 -44.80 -7.09 -13.52
N VAL A 122 -44.36 -5.87 -13.23
CA VAL A 122 -45.02 -4.94 -12.29
C VAL A 122 -45.57 -3.74 -13.03
N THR A 123 -46.66 -3.15 -12.53
CA THR A 123 -47.23 -1.92 -13.11
C THR A 123 -47.19 -0.80 -12.09
N LEU A 124 -46.51 0.29 -12.43
CA LEU A 124 -46.56 1.53 -11.66
C LEU A 124 -47.81 2.33 -12.00
N ARG A 125 -48.44 2.92 -10.98
CA ARG A 125 -49.66 3.72 -11.09
C ARG A 125 -49.56 4.95 -10.20
N LEU A 126 -49.95 6.10 -10.75
CA LEU A 126 -50.22 7.30 -9.96
C LEU A 126 -51.72 7.41 -9.68
N GLU A 127 -52.08 7.58 -8.41
CA GLU A 127 -53.45 7.81 -7.95
C GLU A 127 -53.57 9.22 -7.36
N VAL A 128 -54.62 9.98 -7.72
CA VAL A 128 -54.88 11.31 -7.14
C VAL A 128 -56.20 11.27 -6.38
N THR A 129 -56.13 11.62 -5.11
CA THR A 129 -57.27 11.73 -4.20
C THR A 129 -57.48 13.18 -3.79
N ILE A 130 -58.67 13.74 -4.04
CA ILE A 130 -59.03 15.10 -3.62
C ILE A 130 -59.92 15.01 -2.39
N THR A 131 -59.47 15.60 -1.27
CA THR A 131 -60.15 15.53 0.03
C THR A 131 -61.10 16.72 0.24
N ASP A 132 -61.94 16.61 1.28
CA ASP A 132 -62.88 17.67 1.72
C ASP A 132 -63.92 18.17 0.71
N VAL A 133 -64.25 17.36 -0.31
CA VAL A 133 -65.37 17.62 -1.22
C VAL A 133 -66.71 17.16 -0.61
N SER A 134 -67.62 18.07 -0.24
CA SER A 134 -68.92 17.67 0.34
C SER A 134 -69.97 17.38 -0.73
N GLY A 135 -70.43 16.11 -0.76
CA GLY A 135 -71.22 15.55 -1.85
C GLY A 135 -72.01 14.28 -1.50
N SER A 136 -72.74 14.28 -0.38
CA SER A 136 -73.79 13.32 0.03
C SER A 136 -73.40 11.90 0.49
N SER A 137 -73.04 11.80 1.77
CA SER A 137 -73.43 10.75 2.74
C SER A 137 -73.13 9.26 2.48
N GLU A 138 -72.36 8.92 1.46
CA GLU A 138 -71.47 7.75 1.52
C GLU A 138 -70.07 8.34 1.51
N THR A 139 -69.37 8.18 2.63
CA THR A 139 -68.00 8.63 2.88
C THR A 139 -67.11 8.26 1.71
N ASP A 140 -66.28 9.22 1.31
CA ASP A 140 -65.26 9.13 0.27
C ASP A 140 -65.85 9.02 -1.14
N LEU A 141 -65.90 10.18 -1.81
CA LEU A 141 -66.17 10.21 -3.23
C LEU A 141 -64.95 9.65 -3.95
N ASN A 142 -64.89 8.32 -4.03
CA ASN A 142 -63.89 7.56 -4.77
C ASN A 142 -64.01 7.93 -6.26
N VAL A 143 -63.22 8.90 -6.72
CA VAL A 143 -63.09 9.21 -8.14
C VAL A 143 -62.16 8.16 -8.75
N VAL A 144 -62.73 6.98 -9.02
CA VAL A 144 -61.99 5.92 -9.74
C VAL A 144 -61.80 6.37 -11.19
N MET A 145 -60.58 6.81 -11.50
CA MET A 145 -60.17 7.15 -12.86
C MET A 145 -59.96 5.87 -13.67
N ARG A 146 -60.55 5.81 -14.86
CA ARG A 146 -60.26 4.78 -15.87
C ARG A 146 -59.57 5.43 -17.05
N ASN A 147 -58.28 5.14 -17.21
CA ASN A 147 -57.51 5.46 -18.41
C ASN A 147 -58.28 4.93 -19.65
N THR A 148 -58.81 5.84 -20.48
CA THR A 148 -59.61 5.49 -21.66
C THR A 148 -59.11 6.14 -22.94
N GLU A 149 -57.85 6.60 -22.99
CA GLU A 149 -57.22 6.89 -24.27
C GLU A 149 -56.17 5.84 -24.64
N ALA A 150 -56.53 5.09 -25.69
CA ALA A 150 -55.80 4.01 -26.34
C ALA A 150 -54.49 4.45 -27.02
N ARG A 151 -53.68 5.27 -26.33
CA ARG A 151 -52.34 5.68 -26.73
C ARG A 151 -51.29 5.55 -25.63
N ALA A 152 -51.59 4.85 -24.54
CA ALA A 152 -50.60 4.02 -23.83
C ALA A 152 -50.15 2.81 -24.70
N ASN A 153 -49.97 3.01 -26.02
CA ASN A 153 -49.19 2.13 -26.89
C ASN A 153 -47.70 2.49 -26.83
N VAL A 154 -47.35 3.41 -25.94
CA VAL A 154 -46.09 3.38 -25.23
C VAL A 154 -46.49 3.50 -23.77
N GLY A 155 -47.17 2.46 -23.24
CA GLY A 155 -46.63 1.96 -21.98
C GLY A 155 -45.18 1.74 -22.35
N GLY A 156 -44.29 2.55 -21.76
CA GLY A 156 -42.87 2.28 -21.92
C GLY A 156 -42.78 0.78 -21.71
N GLU A 157 -42.42 0.05 -22.76
CA GLU A 157 -41.69 -1.16 -22.51
C GLU A 157 -40.55 -0.58 -21.66
N ALA A 158 -40.64 -0.75 -20.34
CA ALA A 158 -39.45 -0.84 -19.54
C ALA A 158 -38.81 -2.13 -20.06
N GLU A 159 -38.27 -2.06 -21.28
CA GLU A 159 -37.14 -2.87 -21.66
C GLU A 159 -36.09 -2.35 -20.69
N GLY A 160 -36.08 -2.91 -19.48
CA GLY A 160 -34.92 -2.86 -18.63
C GLY A 160 -33.86 -3.59 -19.41
N GLU A 161 -33.10 -2.84 -20.20
CA GLU A 161 -31.71 -3.21 -20.40
C GLU A 161 -31.11 -3.09 -19.00
N VAL A 162 -30.67 -4.22 -18.44
CA VAL A 162 -29.77 -4.20 -17.29
C VAL A 162 -28.52 -3.51 -17.83
N VAL A 163 -28.44 -2.21 -17.60
CA VAL A 163 -27.23 -1.44 -17.77
C VAL A 163 -26.68 -1.29 -16.36
N THR A 164 -25.62 -2.03 -16.09
CA THR A 164 -24.68 -1.70 -15.02
C THR A 164 -23.97 -0.43 -15.49
N ASP A 165 -24.57 0.73 -15.24
CA ASP A 165 -23.90 2.02 -15.36
C ASP A 165 -23.29 2.33 -13.99
N GLU A 166 -21.96 2.23 -13.93
CA GLU A 166 -21.14 2.88 -12.91
C GLU A 166 -21.28 4.38 -13.17
N ASP A 167 -22.00 5.16 -12.36
CA ASP A 167 -22.00 6.62 -12.50
C ASP A 167 -22.23 7.33 -11.16
N GLU A 168 -21.13 7.92 -10.66
CA GLU A 168 -20.97 9.29 -10.17
C GLU A 168 -22.22 9.96 -9.54
N ASP A 169 -22.37 9.83 -8.21
CA ASP A 169 -23.39 10.52 -7.42
C ASP A 169 -23.04 11.99 -7.10
N ASP A 170 -24.04 12.87 -7.18
CA ASP A 170 -24.03 14.27 -6.71
C ASP A 170 -25.26 14.48 -5.77
N ASP A 171 -24.96 14.50 -4.47
CA ASP A 171 -25.58 15.21 -3.33
C ASP A 171 -27.01 14.86 -2.83
N ASP A 172 -27.08 14.04 -1.77
CA ASP A 172 -27.86 14.32 -0.55
C ASP A 172 -27.15 13.69 0.68
N ASP A 173 -26.18 14.40 1.28
CA ASP A 173 -25.61 14.19 2.63
C ASP A 173 -25.34 12.72 3.10
N GLU A 174 -25.00 11.80 2.19
CA GLU A 174 -24.28 10.57 2.54
C GLU A 174 -22.79 10.88 2.40
N THR A 175 -22.12 11.06 3.53
CA THR A 175 -20.67 10.91 3.62
C THR A 175 -20.32 9.63 2.89
N GLY A 176 -19.61 9.74 1.75
CA GLY A 176 -19.18 8.55 1.01
C GLY A 176 -18.39 7.60 1.92
N PRO A 177 -18.11 6.37 1.50
CA PRO A 177 -17.40 5.40 2.35
C PRO A 177 -16.08 5.99 2.91
N VAL A 178 -15.38 6.81 2.11
CA VAL A 178 -14.25 7.65 2.55
C VAL A 178 -14.57 8.57 3.72
N ASP A 179 -15.67 9.33 3.66
CA ASP A 179 -16.05 10.26 4.73
C ASP A 179 -16.56 9.52 5.98
N GLU A 180 -17.20 8.35 5.83
CA GLU A 180 -17.64 7.52 6.96
C GLU A 180 -16.44 6.85 7.66
N ILE A 181 -15.50 6.31 6.88
CA ILE A 181 -14.22 5.81 7.39
C ILE A 181 -13.43 6.94 8.06
N ASN A 182 -13.35 8.12 7.44
CA ASN A 182 -12.69 9.27 8.05
C ASN A 182 -13.37 9.73 9.36
N ALA A 183 -14.68 9.50 9.52
CA ALA A 183 -15.36 9.76 10.78
C ALA A 183 -14.98 8.75 11.88
N ILE A 184 -14.77 7.48 11.52
CA ILE A 184 -14.23 6.45 12.42
C ILE A 184 -12.79 6.81 12.81
N VAL A 185 -11.97 7.21 11.84
CA VAL A 185 -10.59 7.68 12.07
C VAL A 185 -10.57 8.91 12.98
N ASP A 186 -11.49 9.86 12.82
CA ASP A 186 -11.64 11.00 13.72
C ASP A 186 -11.99 10.59 15.17
N ASP A 187 -12.80 9.54 15.33
CA ASP A 187 -13.16 8.99 16.64
C ASP A 187 -11.97 8.25 17.28
N VAL A 188 -11.20 7.46 16.52
CA VAL A 188 -9.93 6.85 16.96
C VAL A 188 -8.93 7.92 17.39
N ASN A 189 -8.72 8.94 16.55
CA ASN A 189 -7.84 10.08 16.83
C ASN A 189 -8.27 10.89 18.05
N ALA A 190 -9.54 10.85 18.44
CA ALA A 190 -10.01 11.50 19.66
C ALA A 190 -9.55 10.78 20.95
N GLU A 191 -9.15 9.51 20.83
CA GLU A 191 -8.63 8.69 21.93
C GLU A 191 -7.09 8.68 22.02
N LEU A 192 -6.40 9.05 20.92
CA LEU A 192 -4.95 9.24 20.87
C LEU A 192 -4.53 10.59 21.50
N GLU A 193 -3.71 10.57 22.56
CA GLU A 193 -3.29 11.79 23.29
C GLU A 193 -1.78 12.07 23.19
N ASN A 194 -0.96 11.03 22.99
CA ASN A 194 0.50 11.05 23.13
C ASN A 194 1.24 10.60 21.86
N VAL A 195 0.55 10.04 20.87
CA VAL A 195 1.11 9.61 19.57
C VAL A 195 0.66 10.53 18.42
N ASP A 196 1.18 10.26 17.23
CA ASP A 196 0.75 10.95 16.01
C ASP A 196 -0.64 10.45 15.60
N PRO A 197 -1.48 11.31 14.98
CA PRO A 197 -2.82 10.91 14.57
C PRO A 197 -2.77 10.04 13.30
N VAL A 198 -3.70 9.09 13.22
CA VAL A 198 -3.99 8.31 12.01
C VAL A 198 -4.43 9.26 10.89
N GLU A 199 -3.86 9.10 9.70
CA GLU A 199 -4.18 9.98 8.56
C GLU A 199 -5.56 9.63 7.95
N THR A 200 -6.25 10.66 7.45
CA THR A 200 -7.51 10.46 6.70
C THR A 200 -7.22 9.98 5.29
N ILE A 201 -8.08 9.12 4.76
CA ILE A 201 -7.98 8.56 3.41
C ILE A 201 -8.74 9.42 2.38
N ASP A 202 -8.35 9.30 1.12
CA ASP A 202 -8.96 10.00 -0.02
C ASP A 202 -9.71 9.05 -0.99
N ASP A 203 -9.51 7.74 -0.86
CA ASP A 203 -10.16 6.65 -1.61
C ASP A 203 -10.31 5.39 -0.73
N THR A 204 -10.98 4.36 -1.24
CA THR A 204 -11.21 3.07 -0.55
C THR A 204 -10.65 1.90 -1.35
N ASP A 205 -9.55 2.14 -2.08
CA ASP A 205 -8.83 1.05 -2.74
C ASP A 205 -8.19 0.16 -1.67
N ASP A 206 -8.06 -1.13 -1.94
CA ASP A 206 -7.58 -2.14 -0.97
C ASP A 206 -6.25 -1.73 -0.31
N ASP A 207 -5.25 -1.30 -1.11
CA ASP A 207 -3.95 -0.82 -0.62
C ASP A 207 -4.08 0.37 0.37
N THR A 208 -5.05 1.26 0.17
CA THR A 208 -5.29 2.43 1.05
C THR A 208 -5.96 2.00 2.35
N ILE A 209 -6.86 1.02 2.28
CA ILE A 209 -7.58 0.49 3.45
C ILE A 209 -6.68 -0.38 4.30
N GLU A 210 -5.88 -1.23 3.67
CA GLU A 210 -4.83 -2.03 4.30
C GLU A 210 -3.87 -1.13 5.10
N GLY A 211 -3.28 -0.12 4.45
CA GLY A 211 -2.39 0.83 5.12
C GLY A 211 -3.08 1.66 6.22
N LEU A 212 -4.38 1.93 6.09
CA LEU A 212 -5.15 2.59 7.15
C LEU A 212 -5.35 1.68 8.37
N ILE A 213 -5.64 0.40 8.15
CA ILE A 213 -5.85 -0.59 9.22
C ILE A 213 -4.54 -0.78 10.00
N GLU A 214 -3.41 -0.90 9.31
CA GLU A 214 -2.08 -0.94 9.91
C GLU A 214 -1.79 0.31 10.76
N ASP A 215 -2.07 1.51 10.24
CA ASP A 215 -1.86 2.76 10.96
C ASP A 215 -2.75 2.85 12.20
N VAL A 216 -4.02 2.41 12.12
CA VAL A 216 -4.92 2.37 13.29
C VAL A 216 -4.36 1.48 14.40
N PHE A 217 -3.92 0.26 14.09
CA PHE A 217 -3.36 -0.63 15.11
C PHE A 217 -2.04 -0.10 15.66
N SER A 218 -1.13 0.34 14.80
CA SER A 218 0.17 0.90 15.17
C SER A 218 0.06 2.11 16.11
N GLN A 219 -0.82 3.07 15.79
CA GLN A 219 -1.00 4.23 16.66
C GLN A 219 -1.66 3.86 18.00
N VAL A 220 -2.61 2.93 18.01
CA VAL A 220 -3.28 2.51 19.25
C VAL A 220 -2.31 1.76 20.17
N THR A 221 -1.50 0.85 19.65
CA THR A 221 -0.50 0.12 20.45
C THR A 221 0.60 1.07 20.96
N ALA A 222 1.06 2.00 20.14
CA ALA A 222 2.01 3.04 20.55
C ALA A 222 1.43 3.95 21.65
N GLU A 223 0.14 4.30 21.61
CA GLU A 223 -0.52 5.07 22.67
C GLU A 223 -0.60 4.27 23.98
N ILE A 224 -0.93 2.98 23.89
CA ILE A 224 -0.94 2.07 25.03
C ILE A 224 0.46 1.96 25.64
N GLU A 225 1.50 1.82 24.82
CA GLU A 225 2.88 1.75 25.27
C GLU A 225 3.30 3.08 25.94
N ALA A 226 2.95 4.22 25.35
CA ALA A 226 3.22 5.53 25.94
C ALA A 226 2.54 5.72 27.32
N GLN A 227 1.34 5.16 27.51
CA GLN A 227 0.59 5.25 28.77
C GLN A 227 1.05 4.24 29.83
N THR A 228 1.44 3.04 29.41
CA THR A 228 1.63 1.89 30.32
C THR A 228 3.06 1.38 30.39
N GLY A 229 3.86 1.62 29.34
CA GLY A 229 5.19 1.07 29.11
C GLY A 229 5.18 -0.42 28.78
N ILE A 230 4.08 -0.90 28.18
CA ILE A 230 3.89 -2.28 27.73
C ILE A 230 3.64 -2.22 26.23
N GLU A 231 4.45 -2.97 25.49
CA GLU A 231 4.37 -3.12 24.04
C GLU A 231 3.36 -4.21 23.69
N TYR A 232 2.59 -3.96 22.64
CA TYR A 232 1.61 -4.87 22.08
C TYR A 232 1.83 -4.89 20.58
N ASP A 233 1.83 -6.08 20.03
CA ASP A 233 1.94 -6.33 18.60
C ASP A 233 0.63 -6.98 18.16
N VAL A 234 -0.16 -6.23 17.39
CA VAL A 234 -1.47 -6.66 16.89
C VAL A 234 -1.62 -6.11 15.48
N SER A 235 -1.87 -6.98 14.51
CA SER A 235 -2.11 -6.61 13.12
C SER A 235 -3.56 -6.86 12.71
N THR A 236 -4.28 -7.70 13.47
CA THR A 236 -5.67 -8.07 13.15
C THR A 236 -6.67 -7.80 14.29
N PRO A 237 -7.98 -7.64 13.98
CA PRO A 237 -9.02 -7.55 15.00
C PRO A 237 -9.12 -8.75 15.94
N GLU A 238 -8.80 -9.96 15.47
CA GLU A 238 -8.82 -11.17 16.30
C GLU A 238 -7.71 -11.13 17.36
N GLU A 239 -6.49 -10.77 16.96
CA GLU A 239 -5.35 -10.61 17.87
C GLU A 239 -5.56 -9.50 18.89
N ALA A 240 -6.04 -8.32 18.44
CA ALA A 240 -6.38 -7.22 19.33
C ALA A 240 -7.39 -7.63 20.40
N ARG A 241 -8.39 -8.46 20.05
CA ARG A 241 -9.39 -8.97 21.00
C ARG A 241 -8.82 -10.03 21.94
N ASP A 242 -7.89 -10.86 21.47
CA ASP A 242 -7.19 -11.84 22.32
C ASP A 242 -6.26 -11.12 23.33
N GLU A 243 -5.48 -10.14 22.89
CA GLU A 243 -4.65 -9.30 23.77
C GLU A 243 -5.50 -8.47 24.74
N ALA A 244 -6.64 -7.93 24.29
CA ALA A 244 -7.60 -7.26 25.17
C ALA A 244 -8.12 -8.20 26.28
N ALA A 245 -8.32 -9.48 25.97
CA ALA A 245 -8.77 -10.48 26.93
C ALA A 245 -7.69 -10.85 27.97
N GLU A 246 -6.41 -10.74 27.61
CA GLU A 246 -5.26 -10.99 28.48
C GLU A 246 -4.82 -9.73 29.26
N ALA A 247 -5.20 -8.54 28.80
CA ALA A 247 -4.83 -7.27 29.41
C ALA A 247 -5.29 -7.14 30.87
N ASP A 248 -4.31 -6.93 31.77
CA ASP A 248 -4.54 -6.76 33.22
C ASP A 248 -5.17 -5.39 33.57
N LEU A 249 -5.12 -4.42 32.64
CA LEU A 249 -5.59 -3.05 32.82
C LEU A 249 -6.85 -2.81 31.96
N PRO A 250 -8.01 -2.48 32.57
CA PRO A 250 -9.24 -2.25 31.82
C PRO A 250 -9.14 -1.21 30.70
N PRO A 251 -8.43 -0.07 30.86
CA PRO A 251 -8.28 0.90 29.78
C PRO A 251 -7.50 0.37 28.56
N VAL A 252 -6.61 -0.61 28.75
CA VAL A 252 -5.86 -1.24 27.64
C VAL A 252 -6.78 -2.19 26.88
N ALA A 253 -7.54 -3.01 27.61
CA ALA A 253 -8.55 -3.88 27.01
C ALA A 253 -9.60 -3.08 26.23
N ASP A 254 -10.11 -1.98 26.82
CA ASP A 254 -11.10 -1.12 26.17
C ASP A 254 -10.51 -0.48 24.88
N ALA A 255 -9.23 -0.08 24.87
CA ALA A 255 -8.58 0.52 23.70
C ALA A 255 -8.36 -0.48 22.57
N LEU A 256 -7.89 -1.70 22.90
CA LEU A 256 -7.71 -2.77 21.92
C LEU A 256 -9.06 -3.28 21.35
N GLU A 257 -10.10 -3.37 22.18
CA GLU A 257 -11.45 -3.74 21.73
C GLU A 257 -12.05 -2.66 20.82
N ASN A 258 -11.88 -1.37 21.17
CA ASN A 258 -12.30 -0.26 20.31
C ASN A 258 -11.54 -0.22 18.97
N ALA A 259 -10.24 -0.52 18.96
CA ALA A 259 -9.44 -0.56 17.74
C ALA A 259 -9.89 -1.72 16.82
N ALA A 260 -10.11 -2.91 17.39
CA ALA A 260 -10.67 -4.04 16.66
C ALA A 260 -12.04 -3.71 16.05
N ASP A 261 -12.94 -3.09 16.84
CA ASP A 261 -14.26 -2.66 16.37
C ASP A 261 -14.15 -1.61 15.26
N ALA A 262 -13.23 -0.64 15.39
CA ALA A 262 -13.01 0.38 14.37
C ALA A 262 -12.49 -0.20 13.06
N VAL A 263 -11.57 -1.17 13.12
CA VAL A 263 -11.04 -1.86 11.93
C VAL A 263 -12.10 -2.74 11.28
N GLU A 264 -12.89 -3.48 12.06
CA GLU A 264 -14.04 -4.25 11.53
C GLU A 264 -15.04 -3.32 10.82
N ASP A 265 -15.39 -2.17 11.43
CA ASP A 265 -16.28 -1.18 10.82
C ASP A 265 -15.67 -0.57 9.54
N ILE A 266 -14.37 -0.26 9.52
CA ILE A 266 -13.67 0.29 8.33
C ILE A 266 -13.69 -0.72 7.18
N ALA A 267 -13.33 -1.98 7.44
CA ALA A 267 -13.31 -3.02 6.42
C ALA A 267 -14.72 -3.32 5.88
N ASP A 268 -15.72 -3.39 6.77
CA ASP A 268 -17.13 -3.54 6.39
C ASP A 268 -17.61 -2.38 5.49
N ILE A 269 -17.22 -1.13 5.78
CA ILE A 269 -17.57 0.04 4.95
C ILE A 269 -16.84 0.04 3.61
N ALA A 270 -15.57 -0.35 3.61
CA ALA A 270 -14.75 -0.44 2.41
C ALA A 270 -15.11 -1.64 1.52
N GLY A 271 -15.81 -2.65 2.06
CA GLY A 271 -15.99 -3.94 1.39
C GLY A 271 -14.68 -4.72 1.26
N PHE A 272 -13.74 -4.44 2.16
CA PHE A 272 -12.42 -5.03 2.20
C PHE A 272 -12.47 -6.32 3.02
N ASP A 273 -11.95 -7.42 2.46
CA ASP A 273 -11.94 -8.70 3.16
C ASP A 273 -10.82 -8.68 4.19
N LEU A 274 -11.16 -8.72 5.48
CA LEU A 274 -10.15 -8.85 6.53
C LEU A 274 -9.44 -10.21 6.45
N ASP A 275 -10.01 -11.20 5.75
CA ASP A 275 -9.31 -12.44 5.43
C ASP A 275 -8.27 -12.24 4.30
N ASP A 276 -8.26 -11.09 3.60
CA ASP A 276 -7.13 -10.67 2.74
C ASP A 276 -6.03 -9.95 3.56
N LEU A 277 -6.32 -9.57 4.81
CA LEU A 277 -5.31 -9.36 5.87
C LEU A 277 -5.04 -10.65 6.63
N GLU A 278 -5.52 -11.82 6.16
CA GLU A 278 -4.82 -13.04 6.55
C GLU A 278 -3.37 -12.69 6.32
N ASP A 279 -2.58 -12.81 7.39
CA ASP A 279 -1.15 -12.61 7.32
C ASP A 279 -0.67 -13.26 6.02
N ASP A 280 0.44 -12.79 5.48
CA ASP A 280 1.33 -13.73 4.80
C ASP A 280 1.78 -14.81 5.83
N ASP A 281 0.80 -15.58 6.34
CA ASP A 281 0.74 -16.95 6.83
C ASP A 281 0.62 -17.90 5.60
N ASP A 282 0.96 -17.42 4.39
CA ASP A 282 1.98 -18.21 3.70
C ASP A 282 3.14 -18.36 4.69
N ASP A 283 3.74 -19.53 4.82
CA ASP A 283 4.95 -19.70 5.65
C ASP A 283 6.15 -18.92 5.02
N GLU A 284 6.00 -17.64 4.72
CA GLU A 284 7.00 -16.63 4.37
C GLU A 284 6.83 -15.50 5.38
N THR A 285 7.37 -15.69 6.59
CA THR A 285 7.78 -14.57 7.44
C THR A 285 8.37 -13.50 6.52
N GLY A 286 7.81 -12.29 6.54
CA GLY A 286 8.39 -11.18 5.79
C GLY A 286 9.88 -11.09 6.12
N PRO A 287 10.72 -10.60 5.21
CA PRO A 287 12.17 -10.65 5.41
C PRO A 287 12.60 -10.00 6.73
N VAL A 288 11.88 -8.98 7.21
CA VAL A 288 12.07 -8.35 8.53
C VAL A 288 11.90 -9.35 9.68
N ASP A 289 10.83 -10.15 9.71
CA ASP A 289 10.56 -11.10 10.81
C ASP A 289 11.54 -12.27 10.81
N GLU A 290 11.90 -12.77 9.63
CA GLU A 290 12.89 -13.83 9.51
C GLU A 290 14.28 -13.33 9.92
N ILE A 291 14.64 -12.10 9.54
CA ILE A 291 15.85 -11.42 10.01
C ILE A 291 15.82 -11.21 11.52
N ASN A 292 14.71 -10.72 12.08
CA ASN A 292 14.58 -10.50 13.53
C ASN A 292 14.65 -11.82 14.31
N ALA A 293 14.15 -12.93 13.76
CA ALA A 293 14.32 -14.26 14.35
C ALA A 293 15.80 -14.71 14.36
N ILE A 294 16.56 -14.43 13.30
CA ILE A 294 18.01 -14.68 13.26
C ILE A 294 18.73 -13.81 14.29
N VAL A 295 18.37 -12.52 14.39
CA VAL A 295 18.92 -11.60 15.40
C VAL A 295 18.63 -12.07 16.82
N ASP A 296 17.44 -12.60 17.09
CA ASP A 296 17.08 -13.20 18.37
C ASP A 296 17.94 -14.42 18.71
N ASP A 297 18.22 -15.28 17.72
CA ASP A 297 19.13 -16.42 17.88
C ASP A 297 20.57 -15.96 18.17
N VAL A 298 21.08 -14.94 17.48
CA VAL A 298 22.38 -14.30 17.78
C VAL A 298 22.39 -13.74 19.21
N ASN A 299 21.37 -12.96 19.57
CA ASN A 299 21.23 -12.37 20.90
C ASN A 299 21.14 -13.41 22.02
N ALA A 300 20.62 -14.61 21.75
CA ALA A 300 20.59 -15.71 22.71
C ALA A 300 22.00 -16.24 23.06
N GLU A 301 22.99 -16.01 22.19
CA GLU A 301 24.39 -16.38 22.40
C GLU A 301 25.25 -15.27 23.04
N LEU A 302 24.79 -14.00 22.96
CA LEU A 302 25.46 -12.84 23.56
C LEU A 302 25.15 -12.71 25.07
N GLU A 303 26.13 -12.98 25.95
CA GLU A 303 25.94 -12.96 27.40
C GLU A 303 26.58 -11.74 28.12
N ASN A 304 27.61 -11.13 27.55
CA ASN A 304 28.47 -10.13 28.19
C ASN A 304 28.53 -8.78 27.46
N VAL A 305 27.87 -8.65 26.30
CA VAL A 305 27.76 -7.44 25.50
C VAL A 305 26.32 -6.93 25.44
N ASP A 306 26.12 -5.78 24.78
CA ASP A 306 24.78 -5.27 24.53
C ASP A 306 24.15 -6.08 23.37
N PRO A 307 22.83 -6.31 23.38
CA PRO A 307 22.18 -7.04 22.30
C PRO A 307 22.19 -6.23 21.00
N VAL A 308 22.14 -6.93 19.87
CA VAL A 308 21.83 -6.36 18.56
C VAL A 308 20.36 -5.94 18.56
N GLU A 309 20.07 -4.73 18.08
CA GLU A 309 18.70 -4.21 18.00
C GLU A 309 17.95 -4.84 16.82
N THR A 310 16.64 -5.03 16.96
CA THR A 310 15.77 -5.48 15.87
C THR A 310 15.56 -4.36 14.86
N ILE A 311 15.16 -4.73 13.65
CA ILE A 311 14.90 -3.79 12.55
C ILE A 311 13.41 -3.72 12.23
N ASP A 312 12.99 -2.59 11.66
CA ASP A 312 11.61 -2.32 11.24
C ASP A 312 11.46 -2.31 9.70
N ASP A 313 12.57 -2.26 8.95
CA ASP A 313 12.61 -2.26 7.49
C ASP A 313 13.88 -2.94 6.94
N THR A 314 13.86 -3.30 5.66
CA THR A 314 15.01 -3.93 4.96
C THR A 314 15.70 -2.98 3.99
N ASP A 315 15.67 -1.67 4.26
CA ASP A 315 16.42 -0.71 3.45
C ASP A 315 17.93 -0.92 3.61
N ASP A 316 18.71 -0.67 2.55
CA ASP A 316 20.17 -0.92 2.51
C ASP A 316 20.91 -0.32 3.73
N ASP A 317 20.59 0.93 4.12
CA ASP A 317 21.23 1.61 5.26
C ASP A 317 20.93 0.89 6.61
N THR A 318 19.74 0.29 6.75
CA THR A 318 19.31 -0.45 7.95
C THR A 318 20.00 -1.81 8.01
N ILE A 319 20.03 -2.53 6.89
CA ILE A 319 20.68 -3.85 6.79
C ILE A 319 22.20 -3.73 6.95
N GLU A 320 22.83 -2.73 6.32
CA GLU A 320 24.26 -2.44 6.50
C GLU A 320 24.59 -2.21 7.99
N GLY A 321 23.78 -1.39 8.67
CA GLY A 321 23.93 -1.12 10.10
C GLY A 321 23.73 -2.36 10.97
N LEU A 322 22.73 -3.19 10.65
CA LEU A 322 22.46 -4.43 11.37
C LEU A 322 23.64 -5.41 11.26
N ILE A 323 24.20 -5.57 10.06
CA ILE A 323 25.34 -6.45 9.79
C ILE A 323 26.57 -5.97 10.57
N GLU A 324 26.88 -4.67 10.54
CA GLU A 324 27.97 -4.08 11.33
C GLU A 324 27.78 -4.37 12.83
N ASP A 325 26.56 -4.21 13.33
CA ASP A 325 26.23 -4.46 14.74
C ASP A 325 26.38 -5.94 15.11
N VAL A 326 25.93 -6.89 14.28
CA VAL A 326 26.10 -8.34 14.51
C VAL A 326 27.58 -8.69 14.69
N PHE A 327 28.45 -8.30 13.76
CA PHE A 327 29.89 -8.59 13.87
C PHE A 327 30.53 -7.87 15.05
N SER A 328 30.17 -6.61 15.30
CA SER A 328 30.70 -5.83 16.42
C SER A 328 30.36 -6.46 17.77
N GLN A 329 29.11 -6.92 17.96
CA GLN A 329 28.72 -7.54 19.22
C GLN A 329 29.33 -8.93 19.41
N VAL A 330 29.38 -9.76 18.35
CA VAL A 330 29.98 -11.10 18.44
C VAL A 330 31.48 -11.01 18.76
N THR A 331 32.22 -10.12 18.09
CA THR A 331 33.66 -9.93 18.38
C THR A 331 33.89 -9.36 19.78
N ALA A 332 33.05 -8.44 20.24
CA ALA A 332 33.11 -7.91 21.60
C ALA A 332 32.80 -8.99 22.66
N GLU A 333 31.88 -9.92 22.38
CA GLU A 333 31.57 -11.06 23.26
C GLU A 333 32.78 -12.00 23.35
N ILE A 334 33.41 -12.30 22.22
CA ILE A 334 34.64 -13.10 22.18
C ILE A 334 35.77 -12.40 22.95
N GLU A 335 35.96 -11.09 22.81
CA GLU A 335 36.95 -10.33 23.57
C GLU A 335 36.64 -10.40 25.08
N ALA A 336 35.36 -10.29 25.46
CA ALA A 336 34.94 -10.38 26.86
C ALA A 336 35.20 -11.78 27.45
N GLN A 337 34.97 -12.85 26.70
CA GLN A 337 35.14 -14.23 27.14
C GLN A 337 36.61 -14.69 27.14
N ALA A 338 37.34 -14.40 26.06
CA ALA A 338 38.66 -14.95 25.78
C ALA A 338 39.80 -13.93 25.92
N GLY A 339 39.50 -12.62 25.86
CA GLY A 339 40.49 -11.54 25.86
C GLY A 339 41.30 -11.50 24.56
N ILE A 340 40.66 -11.86 23.44
CA ILE A 340 41.22 -11.89 22.10
C ILE A 340 40.35 -10.97 21.26
N GLU A 341 40.99 -10.02 20.58
CA GLU A 341 40.35 -9.04 19.70
C GLU A 341 40.36 -9.63 18.29
N TYR A 342 39.21 -9.57 17.63
CA TYR A 342 38.99 -9.92 16.24
C TYR A 342 38.45 -8.68 15.55
N ASP A 343 38.93 -8.44 14.33
CA ASP A 343 38.47 -7.36 13.47
C ASP A 343 37.89 -8.04 12.25
N VAL A 344 36.57 -8.24 12.27
CA VAL A 344 35.83 -8.89 11.18
C VAL A 344 34.68 -7.99 10.83
N SER A 345 34.50 -7.78 9.53
CA SER A 345 33.51 -6.90 8.94
C SER A 345 32.71 -7.58 7.82
N THR A 346 33.17 -8.76 7.37
CA THR A 346 32.49 -9.57 6.36
C THR A 346 32.37 -11.05 6.79
N PRO A 347 31.44 -11.82 6.20
CA PRO A 347 31.33 -13.27 6.46
C PRO A 347 32.62 -14.05 6.17
N ASP A 348 33.36 -13.67 5.12
CA ASP A 348 34.61 -14.36 4.75
C ASP A 348 35.73 -14.09 5.75
N GLU A 349 35.91 -12.85 6.18
CA GLU A 349 36.87 -12.52 7.26
C GLU A 349 36.55 -13.30 8.54
N ALA A 350 35.27 -13.41 8.90
CA ALA A 350 34.83 -14.16 10.06
C ALA A 350 35.14 -15.67 9.93
N ARG A 351 34.95 -16.27 8.75
CA ARG A 351 35.29 -17.68 8.48
C ARG A 351 36.79 -17.93 8.51
N ASP A 352 37.59 -17.03 7.95
CA ASP A 352 39.05 -17.13 7.97
C ASP A 352 39.59 -17.05 9.41
N GLU A 353 39.09 -16.10 10.20
CA GLU A 353 39.44 -15.98 11.61
C GLU A 353 38.94 -17.19 12.44
N ALA A 354 37.83 -17.82 12.05
CA ALA A 354 37.35 -19.06 12.66
C ALA A 354 38.31 -20.23 12.43
N GLU A 355 38.96 -20.35 11.26
CA GLU A 355 39.93 -21.41 10.98
C GLU A 355 41.15 -21.35 11.90
N ASP A 356 41.60 -20.13 12.22
CA ASP A 356 42.74 -19.87 13.08
C ASP A 356 42.38 -19.66 14.56
N ALA A 357 41.09 -19.74 14.90
CA ALA A 357 40.62 -19.53 16.26
C ALA A 357 41.24 -20.53 17.26
N PRO A 358 41.73 -20.05 18.42
CA PRO A 358 42.46 -20.89 19.36
C PRO A 358 41.55 -21.82 20.19
N LEU A 359 40.24 -21.57 20.19
CA LEU A 359 39.23 -22.31 20.91
C LEU A 359 38.06 -22.66 19.98
N PRO A 360 37.52 -23.90 20.06
CA PRO A 360 36.37 -24.30 19.23
C PRO A 360 35.16 -23.38 19.43
N ASP A 361 34.85 -23.02 20.67
CA ASP A 361 33.69 -22.16 20.97
C ASP A 361 33.82 -20.75 20.34
N ILE A 362 35.03 -20.28 20.01
CA ILE A 362 35.26 -19.02 19.28
C ILE A 362 35.07 -19.22 17.78
N ALA A 363 35.60 -20.32 17.23
CA ALA A 363 35.40 -20.68 15.82
C ALA A 363 33.91 -20.83 15.52
N ASP A 364 33.17 -21.57 16.37
CA ASP A 364 31.73 -21.79 16.22
C ASP A 364 30.97 -20.44 16.26
N ALA A 365 31.36 -19.50 17.13
CA ALA A 365 30.71 -18.19 17.21
C ALA A 365 30.96 -17.31 15.97
N LEU A 366 32.19 -17.35 15.41
CA LEU A 366 32.52 -16.63 14.19
C LEU A 366 31.85 -17.26 12.95
N GLU A 367 31.82 -18.60 12.85
CA GLU A 367 31.08 -19.31 11.80
C GLU A 367 29.57 -19.01 11.87
N ASN A 368 28.97 -19.04 13.07
CA ASN A 368 27.56 -18.70 13.24
C ASN A 368 27.26 -17.24 12.86
N ALA A 369 28.15 -16.30 13.19
CA ALA A 369 27.96 -14.90 12.83
C ALA A 369 28.03 -14.69 11.31
N ALA A 370 28.99 -15.34 10.64
CA ALA A 370 29.08 -15.33 9.18
C ALA A 370 27.82 -15.91 8.52
N ASP A 371 27.37 -17.07 8.98
CA ASP A 371 26.17 -17.73 8.45
C ASP A 371 24.91 -16.88 8.70
N ALA A 372 24.78 -16.25 9.88
CA ALA A 372 23.67 -15.36 10.18
C ALA A 372 23.64 -14.12 9.28
N VAL A 373 24.80 -13.50 9.03
CA VAL A 373 24.90 -12.32 8.14
C VAL A 373 24.58 -12.67 6.69
N GLU A 374 25.06 -13.81 6.18
CA GLU A 374 24.71 -14.29 4.83
C GLU A 374 23.20 -14.54 4.71
N GLU A 375 22.59 -15.17 5.72
CA GLU A 375 21.15 -15.43 5.72
C GLU A 375 20.34 -14.13 5.79
N ILE A 376 20.75 -13.16 6.61
CA ILE A 376 20.13 -11.82 6.68
C ILE A 376 20.20 -11.10 5.33
N ALA A 377 21.36 -11.11 4.68
CA ALA A 377 21.54 -10.45 3.40
C ALA A 377 20.73 -11.11 2.28
N ASP A 378 20.71 -12.45 2.23
CA ASP A 378 19.89 -13.22 1.29
C ASP A 378 18.39 -12.92 1.46
N LEU A 379 17.91 -12.77 2.71
CA LEU A 379 16.52 -12.44 3.01
C LEU A 379 16.17 -11.00 2.63
N ALA A 380 17.07 -10.06 2.87
CA ALA A 380 16.87 -8.66 2.54
C ALA A 380 17.06 -8.32 1.04
N ASP A 381 17.47 -9.28 0.20
CA ASP A 381 17.97 -9.03 -1.17
C ASP A 381 19.10 -7.96 -1.15
N TYR A 382 19.86 -7.92 -0.05
CA TYR A 382 20.98 -7.03 0.15
C TYR A 382 22.21 -7.67 -0.49
N GLU A 383 22.76 -6.99 -1.49
CA GLU A 383 24.10 -7.33 -1.96
C GLU A 383 25.04 -7.00 -0.81
N LEU A 384 25.53 -8.03 -0.11
CA LEU A 384 26.73 -7.88 0.68
C LEU A 384 27.72 -7.18 -0.23
N GLU A 385 28.33 -6.09 0.26
CA GLU A 385 29.65 -5.78 -0.21
C GLU A 385 30.47 -7.01 0.18
N ASP A 386 30.48 -8.00 -0.72
CA ASP A 386 31.55 -8.98 -0.80
C ASP A 386 32.77 -8.10 -0.59
N GLY A 387 33.46 -8.28 0.53
CA GLY A 387 34.68 -7.54 0.80
C GLY A 387 35.57 -7.83 -0.38
N ASP A 388 35.52 -6.94 -1.37
CA ASP A 388 35.95 -7.17 -2.73
C ASP A 388 35.97 -8.66 -3.17
N ASP A 389 34.84 -9.22 -3.62
CA ASP A 389 34.90 -10.38 -4.54
C ASP A 389 35.43 -9.97 -5.94
N GLY A 390 36.05 -8.79 -6.06
CA GLY A 390 36.99 -8.47 -7.10
C GLY A 390 38.38 -9.00 -6.73
N ASP A 391 38.69 -10.19 -7.21
CA ASP A 391 40.06 -10.52 -7.56
C ASP A 391 41.09 -10.74 -6.43
N ASP A 392 40.80 -10.85 -5.12
CA ASP A 392 41.87 -10.96 -4.09
C ASP A 392 42.93 -12.08 -4.28
N GLU A 393 42.58 -13.22 -4.93
CA GLU A 393 43.61 -14.20 -5.34
C GLU A 393 44.48 -13.71 -6.51
N ASP A 394 43.88 -13.03 -7.50
CA ASP A 394 44.54 -12.48 -8.68
C ASP A 394 45.27 -11.16 -8.33
N ASP A 395 44.74 -10.33 -7.44
CA ASP A 395 45.31 -9.11 -6.87
C ASP A 395 46.45 -9.43 -5.92
N GLN A 396 46.33 -10.43 -5.03
CA GLN A 396 47.47 -10.85 -4.24
C GLN A 396 48.56 -11.50 -5.12
N GLU A 397 48.21 -12.24 -6.18
CA GLU A 397 49.16 -12.74 -7.19
C GLU A 397 49.82 -11.58 -7.95
N ALA A 398 49.08 -10.55 -8.32
CA ALA A 398 49.58 -9.34 -8.98
C ALA A 398 50.44 -8.49 -8.05
N ILE A 399 50.08 -8.31 -6.78
CA ILE A 399 50.89 -7.67 -5.73
C ILE A 399 52.19 -8.44 -5.53
N ASP A 400 52.13 -9.79 -5.47
CA ASP A 400 53.33 -10.63 -5.36
C ASP A 400 54.24 -10.49 -6.60
N GLU A 401 53.65 -10.42 -7.80
CA GLU A 401 54.40 -10.25 -9.05
C GLU A 401 54.98 -8.83 -9.17
N ILE A 402 54.23 -7.79 -8.81
CA ILE A 402 54.69 -6.39 -8.72
C ILE A 402 55.81 -6.26 -7.70
N ASN A 403 55.66 -6.83 -6.50
CA ASN A 403 56.70 -6.81 -5.46
C ASN A 403 57.96 -7.59 -5.90
N ALA A 404 57.82 -8.63 -6.72
CA ALA A 404 58.97 -9.30 -7.33
C ALA A 404 59.71 -8.41 -8.36
N ILE A 405 58.97 -7.62 -9.15
CA ILE A 405 59.55 -6.61 -10.06
C ILE A 405 60.29 -5.53 -9.26
N VAL A 406 59.67 -5.02 -8.19
CA VAL A 406 60.26 -4.04 -7.27
C VAL A 406 61.54 -4.59 -6.61
N ASP A 407 61.54 -5.85 -6.20
CA ASP A 407 62.73 -6.53 -5.67
C ASP A 407 63.86 -6.63 -6.71
N ASP A 408 63.53 -6.91 -7.96
CA ASP A 408 64.49 -6.95 -9.06
C ASP A 408 65.07 -5.55 -9.35
N VAL A 409 64.24 -4.50 -9.35
CA VAL A 409 64.70 -3.09 -9.45
C VAL A 409 65.61 -2.75 -8.27
N ASN A 410 65.18 -3.03 -7.04
CA ASN A 410 65.94 -2.78 -5.82
C ASN A 410 67.28 -3.52 -5.77
N ALA A 411 67.38 -4.70 -6.41
CA ALA A 411 68.63 -5.44 -6.53
C ALA A 411 69.67 -4.71 -7.40
N GLU A 412 69.24 -3.81 -8.29
CA GLU A 412 70.10 -2.98 -9.14
C GLU A 412 70.44 -1.60 -8.53
N LEU A 413 69.68 -1.15 -7.52
CA LEU A 413 69.93 0.10 -6.78
C LEU A 413 71.03 -0.08 -5.70
N GLU A 414 72.17 0.62 -5.84
CA GLU A 414 73.30 0.49 -4.91
C GLU A 414 73.58 1.75 -4.06
N ASN A 415 73.19 2.93 -4.53
CA ASN A 415 73.56 4.24 -3.99
C ASN A 415 72.37 5.11 -3.58
N VAL A 416 71.14 4.65 -3.80
CA VAL A 416 69.88 5.32 -3.42
C VAL A 416 69.10 4.50 -2.40
N ASP A 417 68.00 5.07 -1.91
CA ASP A 417 67.07 4.35 -1.04
C ASP A 417 66.24 3.38 -1.90
N PRO A 418 65.88 2.19 -1.38
CA PRO A 418 65.07 1.25 -2.12
C PRO A 418 63.65 1.80 -2.32
N VAL A 419 63.01 1.36 -3.40
CA VAL A 419 61.57 1.52 -3.62
C VAL A 419 60.84 0.64 -2.61
N GLU A 420 59.80 1.16 -1.97
CA GLU A 420 59.00 0.41 -0.99
C GLU A 420 58.07 -0.57 -1.72
N THR A 421 57.78 -1.71 -1.08
CA THR A 421 56.78 -2.67 -1.56
C THR A 421 55.38 -2.14 -1.30
N ILE A 422 54.42 -2.61 -2.08
CA ILE A 422 53.00 -2.28 -1.91
C ILE A 422 52.27 -3.45 -1.23
N ASP A 423 51.21 -3.12 -0.52
CA ASP A 423 50.33 -4.08 0.13
C ASP A 423 48.92 -4.10 -0.52
N ASP A 424 48.59 -3.13 -1.40
CA ASP A 424 47.28 -2.94 -2.05
C ASP A 424 47.43 -2.45 -3.52
N LEU A 425 46.42 -2.66 -4.40
CA LEU A 425 46.43 -2.30 -5.83
C LEU A 425 45.60 -1.07 -6.21
N ASP A 426 45.50 -0.07 -5.33
CA ASP A 426 44.77 1.15 -5.71
C ASP A 426 45.56 2.00 -6.74
N ASP A 427 44.84 2.68 -7.64
CA ASP A 427 45.40 3.58 -8.68
C ASP A 427 46.41 4.59 -8.11
N GLY A 428 46.19 5.07 -6.87
CA GLY A 428 47.07 6.02 -6.21
C GLY A 428 48.38 5.39 -5.76
N THR A 429 48.33 4.17 -5.22
CA THR A 429 49.49 3.38 -4.81
C THR A 429 50.33 2.95 -6.01
N ILE A 430 49.70 2.57 -7.14
CA ILE A 430 50.43 2.23 -8.38
C ILE A 430 51.08 3.47 -9.01
N ASP A 431 50.37 4.61 -9.09
CA ASP A 431 50.95 5.87 -9.55
C ASP A 431 52.16 6.28 -8.68
N ASP A 432 52.05 6.20 -7.35
CA ASP A 432 53.13 6.54 -6.43
C ASP A 432 54.32 5.55 -6.57
N LEU A 433 54.06 4.25 -6.75
CA LEU A 433 55.09 3.23 -6.96
C LEU A 433 55.86 3.45 -8.27
N THR A 434 55.17 3.71 -9.37
CA THR A 434 55.79 3.93 -10.68
C THR A 434 56.64 5.21 -10.70
N ASP A 435 56.16 6.27 -10.05
CA ASP A 435 56.93 7.50 -9.83
C ASP A 435 58.19 7.22 -8.99
N ASP A 436 58.07 6.41 -7.93
CA ASP A 436 59.21 6.05 -7.09
C ASP A 436 60.25 5.20 -7.85
N VAL A 437 59.83 4.24 -8.69
CA VAL A 437 60.73 3.47 -9.56
C VAL A 437 61.55 4.40 -10.46
N PHE A 438 60.91 5.32 -11.18
CA PHE A 438 61.64 6.25 -12.04
C PHE A 438 62.54 7.20 -11.26
N SER A 439 62.06 7.72 -10.13
CA SER A 439 62.80 8.62 -9.26
C SER A 439 64.07 7.97 -8.69
N GLN A 440 63.98 6.73 -8.20
CA GLN A 440 65.13 6.03 -7.64
C GLN A 440 66.12 5.58 -8.72
N VAL A 441 65.66 5.07 -9.86
CA VAL A 441 66.56 4.67 -10.97
C VAL A 441 67.31 5.88 -11.53
N THR A 442 66.64 7.03 -11.72
CA THR A 442 67.34 8.25 -12.17
C THR A 442 68.29 8.79 -11.13
N ALA A 443 67.95 8.74 -9.84
CA ALA A 443 68.85 9.11 -8.77
C ALA A 443 70.08 8.17 -8.70
N GLU A 444 69.92 6.87 -8.95
CA GLU A 444 71.02 5.91 -9.02
C GLU A 444 71.96 6.22 -10.19
N ILE A 445 71.40 6.49 -11.37
CA ILE A 445 72.16 6.91 -12.55
C ILE A 445 72.91 8.22 -12.27
N GLU A 446 72.28 9.20 -11.61
CA GLU A 446 72.95 10.44 -11.23
C GLU A 446 74.09 10.18 -10.24
N ALA A 447 73.89 9.27 -9.27
CA ALA A 447 74.92 8.88 -8.32
C ALA A 447 76.12 8.18 -8.99
N GLN A 448 75.89 7.32 -9.99
CA GLN A 448 76.92 6.57 -10.68
C GLN A 448 77.65 7.39 -11.76
N ALA A 449 76.90 8.15 -12.57
CA ALA A 449 77.38 8.81 -13.77
C ALA A 449 77.54 10.33 -13.61
N GLY A 450 76.89 10.94 -12.62
CA GLY A 450 76.84 12.39 -12.43
C GLY A 450 76.07 13.13 -13.53
N ILE A 451 75.06 12.46 -14.10
CA ILE A 451 74.22 12.96 -15.17
C ILE A 451 72.78 12.91 -14.68
N GLU A 452 72.10 14.05 -14.75
CA GLU A 452 70.71 14.22 -14.34
C GLU A 452 69.80 13.81 -15.50
N TYR A 453 68.78 13.03 -15.17
CA TYR A 453 67.71 12.59 -16.05
C TYR A 453 66.38 12.97 -15.41
N ASP A 454 65.43 13.39 -16.23
CA ASP A 454 64.09 13.78 -15.81
C ASP A 454 63.13 12.95 -16.64
N VAL A 455 62.71 11.82 -16.09
CA VAL A 455 61.83 10.84 -16.74
C VAL A 455 60.69 10.58 -15.78
N SER A 456 59.48 10.64 -16.30
CA SER A 456 58.24 10.45 -15.53
C SER A 456 57.29 9.49 -16.24
N THR A 457 57.73 8.88 -17.33
CA THR A 457 56.96 7.93 -18.13
C THR A 457 57.88 6.94 -18.84
N PRO A 458 57.39 5.73 -19.20
CA PRO A 458 58.16 4.75 -19.97
C PRO A 458 58.66 5.29 -21.31
N ASP A 459 57.83 6.08 -22.02
CA ASP A 459 58.20 6.71 -23.30
C ASP A 459 59.38 7.69 -23.14
N GLU A 460 59.37 8.53 -22.09
CA GLU A 460 60.47 9.46 -21.81
C GLU A 460 61.76 8.72 -21.44
N ALA A 461 61.66 7.65 -20.65
CA ALA A 461 62.80 6.83 -20.26
C ALA A 461 63.46 6.15 -21.48
N ARG A 462 62.66 5.63 -22.41
CA ARG A 462 63.17 5.03 -23.67
C ARG A 462 63.81 6.06 -24.58
N ASP A 463 63.21 7.26 -24.71
CA ASP A 463 63.80 8.36 -25.48
C ASP A 463 65.17 8.78 -24.90
N GLU A 464 65.29 8.88 -23.57
CA GLU A 464 66.55 9.20 -22.90
C GLU A 464 67.57 8.04 -22.98
N ALA A 465 67.11 6.79 -23.01
CA ALA A 465 67.98 5.63 -23.22
C ALA A 465 68.64 5.63 -24.60
N GLU A 466 67.93 6.04 -25.67
CA GLU A 466 68.50 6.15 -27.03
C GLU A 466 69.67 7.15 -27.09
N ASP A 467 69.58 8.22 -26.31
CA ASP A 467 70.58 9.29 -26.24
C ASP A 467 71.59 9.11 -25.08
N ALA A 468 71.48 8.02 -24.32
CA ALA A 468 72.34 7.75 -23.17
C ALA A 468 73.82 7.60 -23.57
N PRO A 469 74.75 8.21 -22.82
CA PRO A 469 76.17 8.25 -23.18
C PRO A 469 76.90 6.92 -22.89
N LEU A 470 76.31 6.04 -22.09
CA LEU A 470 76.87 4.76 -21.69
C LEU A 470 75.80 3.66 -21.84
N PRO A 471 76.19 2.46 -22.33
CA PRO A 471 75.27 1.33 -22.46
C PRO A 471 74.58 0.98 -21.14
N ASP A 472 75.34 0.93 -20.04
CA ASP A 472 74.80 0.58 -18.72
C ASP A 472 73.72 1.56 -18.23
N ILE A 473 73.71 2.82 -18.71
CA ILE A 473 72.66 3.81 -18.41
C ILE A 473 71.43 3.60 -19.31
N ALA A 474 71.67 3.30 -20.60
CA ALA A 474 70.59 2.98 -21.52
C ALA A 474 69.82 1.74 -21.04
N ASP A 475 70.57 0.70 -20.65
CA ASP A 475 70.01 -0.55 -20.14
C ASP A 475 69.18 -0.30 -18.87
N ALA A 476 69.65 0.54 -17.94
CA ALA A 476 68.92 0.87 -16.72
C ALA A 476 67.61 1.66 -16.98
N LEU A 477 67.64 2.61 -17.93
CA LEU A 477 66.44 3.36 -18.32
C LEU A 477 65.43 2.50 -19.09
N GLU A 478 65.91 1.60 -19.97
CA GLU A 478 65.06 0.62 -20.65
C GLU A 478 64.43 -0.35 -19.64
N ASN A 479 65.22 -0.87 -18.69
CA ASN A 479 64.70 -1.75 -17.63
C ASN A 479 63.65 -1.06 -16.75
N ALA A 480 63.85 0.21 -16.39
CA ALA A 480 62.87 0.96 -15.61
C ALA A 480 61.56 1.20 -16.39
N ALA A 481 61.67 1.51 -17.69
CA ALA A 481 60.50 1.66 -18.55
C ALA A 481 59.73 0.34 -18.69
N ASP A 482 60.45 -0.77 -18.87
CA ASP A 482 59.84 -2.10 -19.00
C ASP A 482 59.21 -2.54 -17.66
N ALA A 483 59.85 -2.27 -16.53
CA ALA A 483 59.31 -2.56 -15.20
C ALA A 483 58.01 -1.79 -14.92
N VAL A 484 57.96 -0.49 -15.24
CA VAL A 484 56.75 0.32 -15.05
C VAL A 484 55.62 -0.13 -15.98
N GLU A 485 55.89 -0.42 -17.26
CA GLU A 485 54.85 -0.97 -18.16
C GLU A 485 54.34 -2.34 -17.70
N GLU A 486 55.20 -3.15 -17.08
CA GLU A 486 54.81 -4.45 -16.53
C GLU A 486 53.94 -4.27 -15.26
N ILE A 487 54.31 -3.35 -14.38
CA ILE A 487 53.51 -2.98 -13.18
C ILE A 487 52.13 -2.43 -13.60
N GLU A 488 52.07 -1.45 -14.50
CA GLU A 488 50.81 -0.90 -15.02
C GLU A 488 49.96 -1.99 -15.68
N SER A 489 50.58 -2.91 -16.44
CA SER A 489 49.85 -4.00 -17.09
C SER A 489 49.34 -5.07 -16.11
N LEU A 490 49.98 -5.23 -14.95
CA LEU A 490 49.53 -6.14 -13.89
C LEU A 490 48.42 -5.48 -13.06
N ALA A 491 48.46 -4.17 -12.86
CA ALA A 491 47.43 -3.42 -12.15
C ALA A 491 46.14 -3.21 -12.98
N GLU A 492 46.21 -3.25 -14.32
CA GLU A 492 45.04 -3.09 -15.20
C GLU A 492 44.34 -4.41 -15.59
N GLY A 493 44.91 -5.56 -15.25
CA GLY A 493 44.63 -6.85 -15.88
C GLY A 493 43.84 -7.78 -15.01
#